data_AF-A0A7L3TIE4-F1
#
_entry.id   AF-A0A7L3TIE4-F1
#
_cell.length_a   1.000
_cell.length_b   1.000
_cell.length_c   1.000
_cell.angle_alpha   90.00
_cell.angle_beta   90.00
_cell.angle_gamma   90.00
#
_symmetry.space_group_name_H-M   'P 1'
#
loop_
_entity.id
_entity.type
_entity.pdbx_description
1 polymer ?
#
loop_
_entity_poly.entity_id
_entity_poly.type
_entity_poly.pdbx_seq_one_letter_code
_entity_poly.pdbx_strand_id
1 'polypeptide(L)' 'GQVDVVVTTAGGVEEDLIKCLAPTYIGDFSLRGQDLRRSGINRIGNLLVPNDNYCKFEDWLMPI' A
#
# COMPACT_ATOMS: atom_id res chain seq x y z
N GLY A 1 6.50 24.23 13.27
CA GLY A 1 6.43 22.77 12.99
C GLY A 1 7.62 22.10 13.65
N GLN A 2 7.61 20.77 13.82
CA GLN A 2 8.77 20.03 14.34
C GLN A 2 9.86 19.79 13.27
N VAL A 3 9.53 19.94 11.98
CA VAL A 3 10.44 19.69 10.84
C VAL A 3 10.25 20.74 9.74
N ASP A 4 11.31 21.00 8.98
CA ASP A 4 11.32 21.97 7.87
C ASP A 4 11.26 21.31 6.48
N VAL A 5 11.84 20.12 6.32
CA VAL A 5 11.91 19.38 5.03
C VAL A 5 11.72 17.88 5.26
N VAL A 6 10.98 17.22 4.37
CA VAL A 6 10.81 15.75 4.35
C VAL A 6 11.31 15.21 3.02
N VAL A 7 12.13 14.15 3.07
CA VAL A 7 12.60 13.41 1.90
C VAL A 7 12.19 11.95 2.09
N THR A 8 11.49 11.38 1.11
CA THR A 8 11.05 9.97 1.12
C THR A 8 10.98 9.43 -0.31
N THR A 9 10.85 8.12 -0.47
CA THR A 9 10.67 7.47 -1.77
C THR A 9 9.21 7.54 -2.23
N ALA A 10 8.93 7.19 -3.49
CA ALA A 10 7.56 7.13 -4.02
C ALA A 10 6.63 6.31 -3.11
N GLY A 11 7.08 5.12 -2.68
CA GLY A 11 6.36 4.25 -1.74
C GLY A 11 5.97 4.93 -0.43
N GLY A 12 6.79 5.84 0.08
CA GLY A 12 6.49 6.57 1.30
C GLY A 12 5.38 7.62 1.14
N VAL A 13 5.20 8.15 -0.07
CA VAL A 13 4.11 9.10 -0.39
C VAL A 13 2.84 8.34 -0.79
N GLU A 14 2.94 7.39 -1.73
CA GLU A 14 1.76 6.71 -2.28
C GLU A 14 1.06 5.84 -1.22
N GLU A 15 1.80 5.12 -0.36
CA GLU A 15 1.21 4.28 0.68
C GLU A 15 0.56 5.10 1.82
N ASP A 16 0.96 6.37 2.00
CA ASP A 16 0.28 7.28 2.94
C ASP A 16 -1.11 7.66 2.39
N LEU A 17 -1.17 8.05 1.12
CA LEU A 17 -2.43 8.38 0.44
C LEU A 17 -3.35 7.16 0.30
N ILE A 18 -2.81 5.99 -0.06
CA ILE A 18 -3.58 4.74 -0.18
C ILE A 18 -4.27 4.37 1.14
N LYS A 19 -3.63 4.62 2.29
CA LYS A 19 -4.22 4.33 3.61
C LYS A 19 -5.45 5.17 3.93
N CYS A 20 -5.60 6.33 3.29
CA CYS A 20 -6.81 7.14 3.40
C CYS A 20 -7.99 6.56 2.59
N LEU A 21 -7.71 5.71 1.60
CA LEU A 21 -8.71 5.11 0.71
C LEU A 21 -9.12 3.70 1.16
N ALA A 22 -8.17 2.91 1.67
CA ALA A 22 -8.41 1.55 2.13
C ALA A 22 -7.34 1.09 3.14
N PRO A 23 -7.70 0.20 4.10
CA PRO A 23 -6.78 -0.24 5.14
C PRO A 23 -5.69 -1.19 4.63
N THR A 24 -4.57 -1.22 5.36
CA THR A 24 -3.54 -2.27 5.30
C THR A 24 -3.74 -3.23 6.47
N TYR A 25 -3.47 -4.52 6.27
CA TYR A 25 -3.71 -5.55 7.28
C TYR A 25 -2.42 -6.18 7.80
N ILE A 26 -2.45 -6.70 9.03
CA ILE A 26 -1.38 -7.53 9.58
C ILE A 26 -1.48 -8.94 8.97
N GLY A 27 -0.34 -9.47 8.55
CA GLY A 27 -0.13 -10.83 8.07
C GLY A 27 1.16 -11.43 8.64
N ASP A 28 1.83 -12.28 7.85
CA ASP A 28 3.02 -13.00 8.27
C ASP A 28 4.07 -13.05 7.14
N PHE A 29 5.35 -13.01 7.50
CA PHE A 29 6.48 -13.07 6.56
C PHE A 29 6.53 -14.37 5.76
N SER A 30 6.05 -15.48 6.35
CA SER A 30 6.11 -16.82 5.79
C SER A 30 4.97 -17.14 4.82
N LEU A 31 4.00 -16.22 4.63
CA LEU A 31 2.92 -16.40 3.67
C LEU A 31 3.48 -16.59 2.26
N ARG A 32 3.05 -17.68 1.61
CA ARG A 32 3.56 -18.07 0.28
C ARG A 32 3.13 -17.06 -0.77
N GLY A 33 4.12 -16.49 -1.47
CA GLY A 33 3.88 -15.48 -2.51
C GLY A 33 2.98 -15.96 -3.65
N GLN A 34 3.02 -17.26 -4.00
CA GLN A 34 2.15 -17.82 -5.03
C GLN A 34 0.66 -17.72 -4.65
N ASP A 35 0.31 -18.03 -3.40
CA ASP A 35 -1.08 -17.97 -2.93
C ASP A 35 -1.53 -16.51 -2.84
N LEU A 36 -0.70 -15.63 -2.27
CA LEU A 36 -0.97 -14.19 -2.20
C LEU A 36 -1.19 -13.58 -3.58
N ARG A 37 -0.35 -13.90 -4.56
CA ARG A 37 -0.49 -13.39 -5.93
C ARG A 37 -1.78 -13.89 -6.59
N ARG A 38 -2.15 -15.16 -6.39
CA ARG A 38 -3.42 -15.72 -6.88
C ARG A 38 -4.63 -15.02 -6.27
N SER A 39 -4.53 -14.60 -5.01
CA SER A 39 -5.57 -13.85 -4.30
C SER A 39 -5.51 -12.34 -4.50
N GLY A 40 -4.59 -11.81 -5.33
CA GLY A 40 -4.45 -10.37 -5.55
C GLY A 40 -4.03 -9.59 -4.30
N ILE A 41 -3.17 -10.17 -3.46
CA ILE A 41 -2.67 -9.54 -2.23
C ILE A 41 -1.17 -9.28 -2.37
N ASN A 42 -0.74 -8.04 -2.13
CA ASN A 42 0.65 -7.65 -2.06
C ASN A 42 1.16 -7.73 -0.60
N ARG A 43 2.41 -8.16 -0.41
CA ARG A 43 3.04 -8.30 0.91
C ARG A 43 4.17 -7.30 1.10
N ILE A 44 4.13 -6.56 2.20
CA ILE A 44 5.18 -5.63 2.64
C ILE A 44 5.66 -6.10 4.02
N GLY A 45 6.73 -6.90 4.07
CA GLY A 45 7.16 -7.55 5.31
C GLY A 45 6.09 -8.52 5.84
N ASN A 46 5.50 -8.20 7.00
CA ASN A 46 4.35 -8.87 7.60
C ASN A 46 3.04 -8.08 7.41
N LEU A 47 2.97 -7.13 6.50
CA LEU A 47 1.75 -6.41 6.15
C LEU A 47 1.19 -6.90 4.81
N LEU A 48 -0.12 -6.82 4.66
CA LEU A 48 -0.86 -7.21 3.46
C LEU A 48 -1.66 -6.03 2.94
N VAL A 49 -1.49 -5.76 1.64
CA VAL A 49 -2.19 -4.71 0.90
C VAL A 49 -2.98 -5.38 -0.23
N PRO A 50 -4.32 -5.41 -0.16
CA PRO A 50 -5.14 -5.90 -1.28
C PRO A 50 -4.89 -5.08 -2.55
N ASN A 51 -4.85 -5.71 -3.72
CA ASN A 51 -4.69 -5.02 -5.01
C ASN A 51 -5.76 -3.94 -5.23
N ASP A 52 -6.97 -4.15 -4.71
CA ASP A 52 -8.08 -3.19 -4.77
C ASP A 52 -7.71 -1.81 -4.18
N ASN A 53 -6.77 -1.76 -3.23
CA ASN A 53 -6.25 -0.51 -2.69
C ASN A 53 -5.55 0.33 -3.78
N TYR A 54 -4.81 -0.32 -4.68
CA TYR A 54 -4.13 0.35 -5.80
C TYR A 54 -5.12 0.76 -6.90
N CYS A 55 -6.19 -0.02 -7.12
CA CYS A 55 -7.26 0.36 -8.05
C CYS A 55 -8.00 1.62 -7.57
N LYS A 56 -8.35 1.70 -6.28
CA LYS A 56 -8.93 2.90 -5.69
C LYS A 56 -8.01 4.11 -5.78
N PHE A 57 -6.70 3.88 -5.64
CA PHE A 57 -5.71 4.93 -5.81
C PHE A 57 -5.62 5.42 -7.25
N GLU A 58 -5.66 4.53 -8.23
CA GLU A 58 -5.75 4.89 -9.66
C GLU A 58 -7.00 5.73 -9.95
N ASP A 59 -8.18 5.27 -9.50
CA ASP A 59 -9.45 5.99 -9.67
C ASP A 59 -9.40 7.40 -9.05
N TRP A 60 -8.73 7.54 -7.90
CA TRP A 60 -8.56 8.82 -7.22
C TRP A 60 -7.52 9.73 -7.89
N LEU A 61 -6.43 9.16 -8.42
CA LEU A 61 -5.31 9.90 -8.98
C LEU A 61 -5.56 10.39 -10.41
N MET A 62 -6.17 9.55 -11.26
CA MET A 62 -6.41 9.86 -12.68
C MET A 62 -7.17 11.17 -12.99
N PRO A 63 -8.14 11.63 -12.18
CA PRO A 63 -8.83 12.91 -12.46
C PRO A 63 -8.07 14.17 -12.00
N ILE A 64 -6.91 14.04 -11.35
CA ILE A 64 -6.08 15.15 -10.85
C ILE A 64 -5.12 15.63 -11.93
#